data_AF-A0A8K9UXL6-F1
#
_entry.id   AF-A0A8K9UXL6-F1
#
_cell.length_a   1.000
_cell.length_b   1.000
_cell.length_c   1.000
_cell.angle_alpha   90.00
_cell.angle_beta   90.00
_cell.angle_gamma   90.00
#
_symmetry.space_group_name_H-M   'P 1'
#
loop_
_entity.id
_entity.type
_entity.pdbx_description
1 polymer ?
#
loop_
_entity_poly.entity_id
_entity_poly.type
_entity_poly.pdbx_seq_one_letter_code
_entity_poly.pdbx_strand_id
1 'polypeptide(L)'
;MLLGQSILFAALQASLFLVPGYGMSEIQRRFLTCGDPSLQCDHGVIMVYGVKFSTIELSSNERPKACSDTEAFNGVSNRCDGNEKCDVATSGSVCDLCNSAYLTNIFLDVTYGCLESKKVTTCHGVVHLECGDGVVFLQKALYGRIDSQTCSQGRPQSELTNTKCSQEGTLALWSQRCDGKQTCEVNMRVNQISDPCVGTYKYLDVTYICLPAKTSITCEGSTSSLDCGKGVIKVFHANYGRRDGSTCSAGRHELSNQNCLQPKTLDVVKQWCEGKSQCTVGLDPVFGDPCYGTYKYLEVSYTCLGGSPTV
;
A
#
# COMPACT_ATOMS: atom_id res chain seq x y z
N MET A 1 -21.96 45.79 -21.01
CA MET A 1 -22.25 45.29 -19.65
C MET A 1 -22.79 43.87 -19.74
N LEU A 2 -21.90 42.91 -19.43
CA LEU A 2 -22.12 41.62 -18.75
C LEU A 2 -22.99 40.56 -19.47
N LEU A 3 -22.40 39.48 -20.03
CA LEU A 3 -21.85 38.27 -19.36
C LEU A 3 -22.95 37.55 -18.55
N GLY A 4 -23.23 36.25 -18.66
CA GLY A 4 -22.56 35.10 -19.27
C GLY A 4 -23.24 33.88 -18.63
N GLN A 5 -23.55 32.85 -19.42
CA GLN A 5 -24.19 31.64 -18.91
C GLN A 5 -23.20 30.84 -18.06
N SER A 6 -23.40 30.86 -16.74
CA SER A 6 -22.69 30.00 -15.81
C SER A 6 -23.35 28.62 -15.78
N ILE A 7 -22.61 27.64 -16.29
CA ILE A 7 -22.82 26.21 -16.12
C ILE A 7 -22.81 25.93 -14.61
N LEU A 8 -23.95 25.56 -14.05
CA LEU A 8 -24.02 25.01 -12.69
C LEU A 8 -23.34 23.64 -12.71
N PHE A 9 -22.09 23.58 -12.24
CA PHE A 9 -21.51 22.36 -11.71
C PHE A 9 -22.26 22.01 -10.41
N ALA A 10 -23.22 21.10 -10.51
CA ALA A 10 -23.81 20.46 -9.35
C ALA A 10 -22.73 19.59 -8.68
N ALA A 11 -22.08 20.14 -7.65
CA ALA A 11 -21.31 19.37 -6.70
C ALA A 11 -22.26 18.47 -5.90
N LEU A 12 -22.54 17.28 -6.43
CA LEU A 12 -23.16 16.22 -5.65
C LEU A 12 -22.09 15.67 -4.70
N GLN A 13 -21.97 16.24 -3.50
CA GLN A 13 -21.32 15.60 -2.36
C GLN A 13 -22.14 14.36 -2.00
N ALA A 14 -21.82 13.23 -2.63
CA ALA A 14 -22.19 11.93 -2.12
C ALA A 14 -21.27 11.67 -0.92
N SER A 15 -21.78 11.96 0.28
CA SER A 15 -21.16 11.57 1.54
C SER A 15 -21.03 10.04 1.57
N LEU A 16 -19.86 9.54 1.18
CA LEU A 16 -19.49 8.14 1.36
C LEU A 16 -19.04 7.97 2.81
N PHE A 17 -19.83 7.17 3.53
CA PHE A 17 -19.72 6.79 4.92
C PHE A 17 -18.30 6.79 5.49
N LEU A 18 -18.16 7.53 6.60
CA LEU A 18 -17.09 7.40 7.57
C LEU A 18 -16.88 5.92 7.90
N VAL A 19 -15.65 5.42 7.75
CA VAL A 19 -15.21 4.23 8.49
C VAL A 19 -14.36 4.74 9.67
N PRO A 20 -15.00 5.06 10.82
CA PRO A 20 -14.31 5.61 11.97
C PRO A 20 -13.46 4.51 12.60
N GLY A 21 -12.18 4.45 12.24
CA GLY A 21 -11.25 3.46 12.81
C GLY A 21 -9.85 3.44 12.18
N TYR A 22 -9.72 3.90 10.94
CA TYR A 22 -8.47 3.74 10.17
C TYR A 22 -7.60 5.00 10.08
N GLY A 23 -7.91 6.07 10.83
CA GLY A 23 -7.22 7.37 10.69
C GLY A 23 -7.40 7.98 9.29
N MET A 24 -8.51 7.63 8.62
CA MET A 24 -8.80 8.07 7.27
C MET A 24 -9.67 9.32 7.29
N SER A 25 -9.33 10.31 6.47
CA SER A 25 -10.23 11.43 6.18
C SER A 25 -11.51 10.94 5.50
N GLU A 26 -12.50 11.82 5.37
CA GLU A 26 -13.66 11.56 4.52
C GLU A 26 -13.20 11.17 3.10
N ILE A 27 -13.86 10.17 2.50
CA ILE A 27 -13.58 9.74 1.13
C ILE A 27 -13.93 10.88 0.18
N GLN A 28 -12.95 11.33 -0.58
CA GLN A 28 -13.06 12.39 -1.55
C GLN A 28 -13.31 11.82 -2.95
N ARG A 29 -14.05 12.58 -3.76
CA ARG A 29 -14.28 12.28 -5.17
C ARG A 29 -13.81 13.48 -5.99
N ARG A 30 -12.93 13.23 -6.96
CA ARG A 30 -12.35 14.27 -7.81
C ARG A 30 -12.38 13.86 -9.27
N PHE A 31 -12.84 14.78 -10.10
CA PHE A 31 -12.83 14.65 -11.54
C PHE A 31 -11.51 15.19 -12.07
N LEU A 32 -10.64 14.31 -12.54
CA LEU A 32 -9.37 14.67 -13.14
C LEU A 32 -9.49 14.68 -14.66
N THR A 33 -8.74 15.60 -15.26
CA THR A 33 -8.51 15.63 -16.71
C THR A 33 -7.00 15.61 -16.94
N CYS A 34 -6.56 15.36 -18.18
CA CYS A 34 -5.13 15.45 -18.48
C CYS A 34 -4.57 16.89 -18.37
N GLY A 35 -5.43 17.91 -18.24
CA GLY A 35 -5.02 19.31 -17.98
C GLY A 35 -4.99 19.69 -16.49
N ASP A 36 -5.75 19.00 -15.63
CA ASP A 36 -5.71 19.15 -14.16
C ASP A 36 -5.67 17.75 -13.51
N PRO A 37 -4.46 17.17 -13.36
CA PRO A 37 -4.30 15.76 -13.03
C PRO A 37 -3.86 15.51 -11.60
N SER A 38 -3.95 16.50 -10.71
CA SER A 38 -3.31 16.41 -9.39
C SER A 38 -4.27 15.95 -8.30
N LEU A 39 -3.82 14.99 -7.49
CA LEU A 39 -4.42 14.66 -6.20
C LEU A 39 -3.48 15.11 -5.10
N GLN A 40 -4.04 15.55 -3.98
CA GLN A 40 -3.27 15.98 -2.82
C GLN A 40 -4.06 15.73 -1.54
N CYS A 41 -3.33 15.38 -0.49
CA CYS A 41 -3.78 15.36 0.89
C CYS A 41 -3.06 16.45 1.68
N ASP A 42 -3.79 17.20 2.49
CA ASP A 42 -3.17 18.20 3.40
C ASP A 42 -2.41 17.51 4.54
N HIS A 43 -2.90 16.32 4.94
CA HIS A 43 -2.28 15.47 5.94
C HIS A 43 -2.36 14.01 5.53
N GLY A 44 -1.28 13.27 5.79
CA GLY A 44 -1.19 11.85 5.47
C GLY A 44 -0.93 11.60 3.99
N VAL A 45 -1.44 10.49 3.48
CA VAL A 45 -1.18 10.05 2.10
C VAL A 45 -2.43 9.63 1.36
N ILE A 46 -2.39 9.78 0.05
CA ILE A 46 -3.45 9.39 -0.85
C ILE A 46 -3.57 7.86 -0.86
N MET A 47 -4.80 7.40 -0.85
CA MET A 47 -5.17 6.02 -1.08
C MET A 47 -6.38 5.98 -2.03
N VAL A 48 -6.19 5.38 -3.20
CA VAL A 48 -7.18 5.33 -4.27
C VAL A 48 -8.10 4.13 -4.06
N TYR A 49 -9.41 4.41 -4.04
CA TYR A 49 -10.49 3.44 -3.80
C TYR A 49 -11.33 3.15 -5.04
N GLY A 50 -11.26 4.00 -6.06
CA GLY A 50 -11.96 3.76 -7.32
C GLY A 50 -11.57 4.77 -8.39
N VAL A 51 -11.61 4.34 -9.65
CA VAL A 51 -11.45 5.19 -10.81
C VAL A 51 -12.46 4.75 -11.84
N LYS A 52 -13.26 5.68 -12.35
CA LYS A 52 -14.06 5.47 -13.56
C LYS A 52 -13.48 6.28 -14.69
N PHE A 53 -13.24 5.62 -15.81
CA PHE A 53 -12.74 6.22 -17.02
C PHE A 53 -13.90 6.59 -17.95
N SER A 54 -13.81 7.76 -18.55
CA SER A 54 -14.72 8.17 -19.62
C SER A 54 -14.01 9.09 -20.61
N THR A 55 -14.53 9.15 -21.83
CA THR A 55 -13.97 9.95 -22.93
C THR A 55 -15.10 10.52 -23.79
N ILE A 56 -14.84 11.63 -24.49
CA ILE A 56 -15.74 12.15 -25.52
C ILE A 56 -15.20 11.67 -26.88
N GLU A 57 -15.86 10.69 -27.49
CA GLU A 57 -15.48 10.22 -28.83
C GLU A 57 -15.85 11.26 -29.89
N LEU A 58 -14.86 11.68 -30.70
CA LEU A 58 -15.11 12.36 -31.97
C LEU A 58 -15.31 11.28 -33.05
N SER A 59 -16.45 11.34 -33.74
CA SER A 59 -16.89 10.36 -34.74
C SER A 59 -15.78 9.93 -35.71
N SER A 60 -15.26 8.72 -35.58
CA SER A 60 -14.47 8.06 -36.62
C SER A 60 -14.76 6.56 -36.62
N ASN A 61 -14.79 5.97 -37.81
CA ASN A 61 -15.25 4.60 -38.07
C ASN A 61 -14.28 3.49 -37.63
N GLU A 62 -13.29 3.79 -36.80
CA GLU A 62 -12.46 2.79 -36.11
C GLU A 62 -12.58 3.04 -34.62
N ARG A 63 -13.22 2.12 -33.88
CA ARG A 63 -13.28 2.21 -32.41
C ARG A 63 -11.89 1.87 -31.88
N PRO A 64 -11.10 2.84 -31.38
CA PRO A 64 -9.86 2.50 -30.73
C PRO A 64 -10.18 1.76 -29.43
N LYS A 65 -9.32 0.85 -29.01
CA LYS A 65 -9.50 0.16 -27.71
C LYS A 65 -9.36 1.21 -26.60
N ALA A 66 -10.48 1.72 -26.09
CA ALA A 66 -10.54 2.54 -24.89
C ALA A 66 -10.01 1.72 -23.69
N CYS A 67 -9.32 2.39 -22.75
CA CYS A 67 -8.87 1.72 -21.54
C CYS A 67 -10.08 1.34 -20.66
N SER A 68 -9.96 0.21 -19.98
CA SER A 68 -10.93 -0.23 -18.99
C SER A 68 -10.81 0.57 -17.69
N ASP A 69 -11.89 0.63 -16.90
CA ASP A 69 -11.87 1.18 -15.54
C ASP A 69 -10.77 0.55 -14.69
N THR A 70 -10.49 -0.75 -14.89
CA THR A 70 -9.40 -1.47 -14.21
C THR A 70 -8.01 -0.95 -14.61
N GLU A 71 -7.76 -0.72 -15.90
CA GLU A 71 -6.47 -0.17 -16.37
C GLU A 71 -6.26 1.26 -15.85
N ALA A 72 -7.31 2.09 -15.89
CA ALA A 72 -7.28 3.44 -15.35
C ALA A 72 -7.05 3.44 -13.83
N PHE A 73 -7.76 2.58 -13.09
CA PHE A 73 -7.58 2.39 -11.65
C PHE A 73 -6.14 2.02 -11.31
N ASN A 74 -5.59 0.99 -11.96
CA ASN A 74 -4.22 0.55 -11.72
C ASN A 74 -3.22 1.66 -12.01
N GLY A 75 -3.41 2.43 -13.09
CA GLY A 75 -2.52 3.53 -13.43
C GLY A 75 -2.55 4.68 -12.41
N VAL A 76 -3.72 5.07 -11.89
CA VAL A 76 -3.83 6.11 -10.86
C VAL A 76 -3.29 5.59 -9.52
N SER A 77 -3.74 4.41 -9.10
CA SER A 77 -3.36 3.76 -7.84
C SER A 77 -1.84 3.61 -7.72
N ASN A 78 -1.17 3.06 -8.76
CA ASN A 78 0.29 2.88 -8.76
C ASN A 78 1.08 4.19 -8.67
N ARG A 79 0.47 5.33 -9.06
CA ARG A 79 1.11 6.65 -9.03
C ARG A 79 0.82 7.41 -7.75
N CYS A 80 -0.35 7.23 -7.18
CA CYS A 80 -0.86 8.08 -6.13
C CYS A 80 -0.83 7.45 -4.75
N ASP A 81 -0.99 6.12 -4.64
CA ASP A 81 -1.03 5.47 -3.34
C ASP A 81 0.26 5.69 -2.55
N GLY A 82 0.13 6.07 -1.29
CA GLY A 82 1.27 6.29 -0.40
C GLY A 82 1.99 7.63 -0.61
N ASN A 83 1.57 8.46 -1.56
CA ASN A 83 2.10 9.79 -1.76
C ASN A 83 1.18 10.86 -1.14
N GLU A 84 1.76 11.93 -0.62
CA GLU A 84 1.01 13.11 -0.16
C GLU A 84 0.36 13.86 -1.34
N LYS A 85 1.06 13.88 -2.49
CA LYS A 85 0.63 14.49 -3.74
C LYS A 85 1.09 13.66 -4.93
N CYS A 86 0.27 13.57 -5.97
CA CYS A 86 0.62 12.90 -7.23
C CYS A 86 0.02 13.62 -8.44
N ASP A 87 0.63 13.43 -9.62
CA ASP A 87 0.13 13.91 -10.92
C ASP A 87 -0.12 12.73 -11.88
N VAL A 88 -1.32 12.64 -12.44
CA VAL A 88 -1.76 11.53 -13.31
C VAL A 88 -1.68 11.80 -14.83
N ALA A 89 -1.03 12.90 -15.26
CA ALA A 89 -0.88 13.26 -16.68
C ALA A 89 0.58 13.43 -17.16
N THR A 90 1.56 12.91 -16.41
CA THR A 90 2.98 12.93 -16.80
C THR A 90 3.34 11.76 -17.74
N SER A 91 4.58 11.69 -18.25
CA SER A 91 5.01 10.56 -19.09
C SER A 91 4.83 9.20 -18.40
N GLY A 92 4.29 8.22 -19.13
CA GLY A 92 3.91 6.89 -18.67
C GLY A 92 2.61 6.87 -17.84
N SER A 93 1.80 7.92 -17.87
CA SER A 93 0.62 8.06 -17.00
C SER A 93 -0.62 7.36 -17.51
N VAL A 94 -1.71 7.42 -16.73
CA VAL A 94 -3.03 6.97 -17.17
C VAL A 94 -3.43 7.69 -18.46
N CYS A 95 -3.08 8.97 -18.59
CA CYS A 95 -3.31 9.73 -19.81
C CYS A 95 -2.55 9.18 -21.01
N ASP A 96 -1.39 8.52 -20.83
CA ASP A 96 -0.63 7.85 -21.89
C ASP A 96 -1.10 6.41 -22.13
N LEU A 97 -1.37 5.66 -21.06
CA LEU A 97 -1.90 4.28 -21.09
C LEU A 97 -3.26 4.22 -21.80
N CYS A 98 -4.09 5.24 -21.58
CA CYS A 98 -5.38 5.40 -22.21
C CYS A 98 -5.31 6.24 -23.50
N ASN A 99 -4.13 6.72 -23.92
CA ASN A 99 -3.99 7.52 -25.15
C ASN A 99 -3.99 6.60 -26.38
N SER A 100 -5.15 6.45 -27.01
CA SER A 100 -5.16 6.14 -28.44
C SER A 100 -5.17 7.46 -29.20
N ALA A 101 -4.48 7.54 -30.35
CA ALA A 101 -4.31 8.75 -31.18
C ALA A 101 -5.60 9.46 -31.64
N TYR A 102 -6.77 8.97 -31.19
CA TYR A 102 -8.12 9.41 -31.53
C TYR A 102 -8.97 9.82 -30.31
N LEU A 103 -8.46 9.68 -29.07
CA LEU A 103 -9.20 10.05 -27.86
C LEU A 103 -8.87 11.48 -27.46
N THR A 104 -9.86 12.37 -27.59
CA THR A 104 -9.79 13.74 -27.08
C THR A 104 -10.65 13.85 -25.83
N ASN A 105 -10.17 14.55 -24.79
CA ASN A 105 -10.88 14.78 -23.52
C ASN A 105 -11.11 13.52 -22.68
N ILE A 106 -10.03 13.03 -22.05
CA ILE A 106 -10.08 11.95 -21.04
C ILE A 106 -10.55 12.53 -19.70
N PHE A 107 -11.51 11.85 -19.08
CA PHE A 107 -12.03 12.16 -17.75
C PHE A 107 -11.86 10.95 -16.82
N LEU A 108 -11.25 11.20 -15.67
CA LEU A 108 -11.09 10.21 -14.61
C LEU A 108 -11.89 10.67 -13.39
N ASP A 109 -12.89 9.90 -13.01
CA ASP A 109 -13.63 10.11 -11.78
C ASP A 109 -12.97 9.27 -10.68
N VAL A 110 -12.13 9.91 -9.88
CA VAL A 110 -11.28 9.27 -8.88
C VAL A 110 -11.90 9.41 -7.51
N THR A 111 -12.12 8.27 -6.86
CA THR A 111 -12.48 8.17 -5.45
C THR A 111 -11.24 7.82 -4.65
N TYR A 112 -10.83 8.68 -3.72
CA TYR A 112 -9.64 8.50 -2.89
C TYR A 112 -9.89 8.99 -1.46
N GLY A 113 -9.06 8.57 -0.51
CA GLY A 113 -9.05 9.13 0.85
C GLY A 113 -7.63 9.46 1.27
N CYS A 114 -7.51 10.28 2.31
CA CYS A 114 -6.24 10.61 2.93
C CYS A 114 -6.07 9.79 4.20
N LEU A 115 -5.06 8.92 4.23
CA LEU A 115 -4.72 8.09 5.39
C LEU A 115 -3.66 8.78 6.23
N GLU A 116 -3.96 8.98 7.51
CA GLU A 116 -3.03 9.56 8.47
C GLU A 116 -1.81 8.65 8.66
N SER A 117 -0.63 9.24 8.53
CA SER A 117 0.64 8.60 8.81
C SER A 117 0.95 8.66 10.30
N LYS A 118 1.18 7.51 10.93
CA LYS A 118 1.67 7.39 12.29
C LYS A 118 3.20 7.36 12.29
N LYS A 119 3.81 8.08 13.24
CA LYS A 119 5.28 8.11 13.42
C LYS A 119 5.68 7.55 14.78
N VAL A 120 6.63 6.63 14.80
CA VAL A 120 7.18 6.02 16.02
C VAL A 120 8.70 6.10 15.98
N THR A 121 9.28 6.78 16.97
CA THR A 121 10.73 6.90 17.14
C THR A 121 11.15 6.17 18.41
N THR A 122 12.10 5.23 18.31
CA THR A 122 12.58 4.40 19.42
C THR A 122 14.09 4.56 19.57
N CYS A 123 14.53 5.06 20.72
CA CYS A 123 15.94 5.30 21.02
C CYS A 123 16.70 4.01 21.37
N HIS A 124 16.02 3.04 21.97
CA HIS A 124 16.58 1.75 22.36
C HIS A 124 15.46 0.71 22.45
N GLY A 125 15.75 -0.54 22.08
CA GLY A 125 14.84 -1.66 22.24
C GLY A 125 14.06 -1.99 20.98
N VAL A 126 12.76 -2.25 21.15
CA VAL A 126 11.85 -2.78 20.14
C VAL A 126 10.85 -1.70 19.77
N VAL A 127 10.63 -1.50 18.47
CA VAL A 127 9.55 -0.67 17.94
C VAL A 127 8.29 -1.51 17.89
N HIS A 128 7.21 -1.02 18.48
CA HIS A 128 5.87 -1.61 18.41
C HIS A 128 4.99 -0.76 17.49
N LEU A 129 4.41 -1.40 16.47
CA LEU A 129 3.49 -0.80 15.51
C LEU A 129 2.15 -1.50 15.64
N GLU A 130 1.05 -0.74 15.61
CA GLU A 130 -0.28 -1.31 15.76
C GLU A 130 -1.36 -0.52 15.00
N CYS A 131 -2.28 -1.30 14.45
CA CYS A 131 -3.53 -0.83 13.90
C CYS A 131 -4.67 -1.46 14.70
N GLY A 132 -5.56 -0.62 15.24
CA GLY A 132 -6.75 -1.11 15.94
C GLY A 132 -7.61 -1.94 14.97
N ASP A 133 -7.95 -1.34 13.83
CA ASP A 133 -8.53 -2.03 12.69
C ASP A 133 -7.58 -1.99 11.49
N GLY A 134 -7.57 -3.07 10.70
CA GLY A 134 -6.78 -3.19 9.48
C GLY A 134 -5.36 -3.69 9.70
N VAL A 135 -4.45 -3.26 8.82
CA VAL A 135 -3.08 -3.76 8.80
C VAL A 135 -2.07 -2.63 8.67
N VAL A 136 -0.93 -2.80 9.33
CA VAL A 136 0.25 -1.95 9.21
C VAL A 136 0.78 -2.00 7.78
N PHE A 137 1.15 -0.84 7.26
CA PHE A 137 1.91 -0.70 6.02
C PHE A 137 2.97 0.39 6.18
N LEU A 138 4.24 0.01 6.03
CA LEU A 138 5.36 0.92 6.26
C LEU A 138 5.55 1.87 5.07
N GLN A 139 5.73 3.14 5.37
CA GLN A 139 6.04 4.18 4.38
C GLN A 139 7.49 4.59 4.42
N LYS A 140 8.06 4.70 5.62
CA LYS A 140 9.46 5.06 5.86
C LYS A 140 9.97 4.26 7.04
N ALA A 141 11.21 3.80 6.96
CA ALA A 141 11.91 3.21 8.09
C ALA A 141 13.39 3.61 8.04
N LEU A 142 13.88 4.09 9.17
CA LEU A 142 15.25 4.52 9.38
C LEU A 142 15.84 3.74 10.56
N TYR A 143 17.04 3.21 10.34
CA TYR A 143 17.95 2.86 11.43
C TYR A 143 19.24 3.65 11.26
N GLY A 144 19.57 4.48 12.25
CA GLY A 144 20.75 5.34 12.16
C GLY A 144 20.61 6.60 13.00
N ARG A 145 21.13 7.71 12.48
CA ARG A 145 21.00 9.06 13.03
C ARG A 145 21.06 10.06 11.88
N ILE A 146 19.99 10.83 11.72
CA ILE A 146 19.89 11.91 10.72
C ILE A 146 19.87 13.32 11.34
N ASP A 147 19.87 13.42 12.67
CA ASP A 147 19.90 14.68 13.41
C ASP A 147 20.55 14.53 14.81
N SER A 148 20.97 15.65 15.40
CA SER A 148 21.68 15.66 16.69
C SER A 148 20.76 15.72 17.91
N GLN A 149 19.45 15.92 17.73
CA GLN A 149 18.50 16.18 18.82
C GLN A 149 17.73 14.93 19.23
N THR A 150 17.28 14.14 18.25
CA THR A 150 16.53 12.90 18.45
C THR A 150 17.36 11.93 19.28
N CYS A 151 16.77 11.44 20.37
CA CYS A 151 17.41 10.48 21.27
C CYS A 151 18.78 10.95 21.81
N SER A 152 18.94 12.24 22.11
CA SER A 152 20.19 12.85 22.59
C SER A 152 20.34 12.90 24.11
N GLN A 153 19.24 12.75 24.85
CA GLN A 153 19.24 12.94 26.31
C GLN A 153 20.23 12.00 27.01
N GLY A 154 21.15 12.58 27.77
CA GLY A 154 22.17 11.83 28.53
C GLY A 154 23.29 11.21 27.67
N ARG A 155 23.38 11.57 26.38
CA ARG A 155 24.39 11.02 25.46
C ARG A 155 25.60 11.96 25.31
N PRO A 156 26.83 11.43 25.22
CA PRO A 156 28.01 12.22 24.90
C PRO A 156 27.90 12.86 23.52
N GLN A 157 28.37 14.11 23.37
CA GLN A 157 28.30 14.82 22.10
C GLN A 157 28.99 14.07 20.95
N SER A 158 30.07 13.33 21.24
CA SER A 158 30.78 12.50 20.25
C SER A 158 29.91 11.42 19.61
N GLU A 159 28.86 10.95 20.30
CA GLU A 159 27.93 9.93 19.77
C GLU A 159 26.82 10.54 18.90
N LEU A 160 26.67 11.88 18.90
CA LEU A 160 25.55 12.61 18.29
C LEU A 160 25.93 13.42 17.04
N THR A 161 27.22 13.58 16.76
CA THR A 161 27.73 14.43 15.65
C THR A 161 27.52 13.81 14.28
N ASN A 162 27.51 12.49 14.17
CA ASN A 162 27.29 11.80 12.89
C ASN A 162 25.80 11.76 12.53
N THR A 163 25.32 12.79 11.83
CA THR A 163 23.93 12.92 11.37
C THR A 163 23.74 12.50 9.92
N LYS A 164 24.71 11.79 9.33
CA LYS A 164 24.60 11.20 7.99
C LYS A 164 24.65 9.67 8.07
N CYS A 165 24.22 9.11 9.20
CA CYS A 165 24.19 7.69 9.42
C CYS A 165 22.79 7.15 9.13
N SER A 166 22.69 6.29 8.12
CA SER A 166 21.45 5.59 7.81
C SER A 166 21.77 4.26 7.18
N GLN A 167 21.13 3.20 7.67
CA GLN A 167 21.19 1.89 7.06
C GLN A 167 20.32 1.84 5.79
N GLU A 168 20.96 1.54 4.66
CA GLU A 168 20.27 1.28 3.40
C GLU A 168 19.43 -0.01 3.48
N GLY A 169 18.27 -0.02 2.83
CA GLY A 169 17.37 -1.19 2.77
C GLY A 169 16.51 -1.42 4.02
N THR A 170 16.59 -0.56 5.04
CA THR A 170 15.82 -0.70 6.29
C THR A 170 14.31 -0.83 6.02
N LEU A 171 13.75 0.02 5.15
CA LEU A 171 12.33 -0.03 4.79
C LEU A 171 11.95 -1.36 4.13
N ALA A 172 12.69 -1.79 3.11
CA ALA A 172 12.40 -3.02 2.37
C ALA A 172 12.43 -4.26 3.26
N LEU A 173 13.34 -4.29 4.25
CA LEU A 173 13.45 -5.42 5.16
C LEU A 173 12.33 -5.43 6.21
N TRP A 174 11.99 -4.28 6.77
CA TRP A 174 10.95 -4.21 7.81
C TRP A 174 9.55 -4.29 7.23
N SER A 175 9.33 -3.77 6.03
CA SER A 175 8.03 -3.88 5.33
C SER A 175 7.67 -5.35 5.08
N GLN A 176 8.60 -6.19 4.64
CA GLN A 176 8.36 -7.64 4.49
C GLN A 176 7.94 -8.33 5.80
N ARG A 177 8.30 -7.77 6.96
CA ARG A 177 7.97 -8.33 8.28
C ARG A 177 6.67 -7.78 8.86
N CYS A 178 6.40 -6.51 8.62
CA CYS A 178 5.31 -5.79 9.24
C CYS A 178 4.09 -5.64 8.35
N ASP A 179 4.29 -5.47 7.05
CA ASP A 179 3.18 -5.19 6.16
C ASP A 179 2.17 -6.33 6.21
N GLY A 180 0.88 -5.95 6.25
CA GLY A 180 -0.22 -6.91 6.33
C GLY A 180 -0.48 -7.50 7.72
N LYS A 181 0.29 -7.12 8.74
CA LYS A 181 0.02 -7.49 10.14
C LYS A 181 -0.77 -6.40 10.84
N GLN A 182 -1.66 -6.78 11.76
CA GLN A 182 -2.36 -5.84 12.62
C GLN A 182 -1.42 -5.22 13.68
N THR A 183 -0.52 -6.04 14.22
CA THR A 183 0.55 -5.62 15.13
C THR A 183 1.91 -6.10 14.62
N CYS A 184 2.94 -5.27 14.76
CA CYS A 184 4.30 -5.62 14.38
C CYS A 184 5.32 -5.13 15.38
N GLU A 185 6.25 -6.01 15.76
CA GLU A 185 7.43 -5.66 16.54
C GLU A 185 8.69 -5.79 15.68
N VAL A 186 9.50 -4.73 15.66
CA VAL A 186 10.78 -4.71 14.93
C VAL A 186 11.92 -4.20 15.78
N ASN A 187 13.06 -4.86 15.65
CA ASN A 187 14.32 -4.46 16.25
C ASN A 187 15.50 -4.91 15.36
N MET A 188 16.72 -4.59 15.78
CA MET A 188 17.94 -4.96 15.03
C MET A 188 18.33 -6.43 15.12
N ARG A 189 17.97 -7.12 16.20
CA ARG A 189 18.27 -8.55 16.38
C ARG A 189 17.44 -9.42 15.43
N VAL A 190 16.16 -9.12 15.29
CA VAL A 190 15.23 -9.85 14.42
C VAL A 190 15.64 -9.72 12.94
N ASN A 191 16.29 -8.62 12.58
CA ASN A 191 16.62 -8.30 11.20
C ASN A 191 18.06 -8.64 10.78
N GLN A 192 18.92 -9.10 11.70
CA GLN A 192 20.34 -9.44 11.43
C GLN A 192 21.11 -8.31 10.70
N ILE A 193 20.77 -7.05 10.97
CA ILE A 193 21.38 -5.90 10.30
C ILE A 193 22.71 -5.56 10.98
N SER A 194 23.74 -5.31 10.18
CA SER A 194 25.02 -4.76 10.66
C SER A 194 24.84 -3.33 11.20
N ASP A 195 25.71 -2.93 12.13
CA ASP A 195 25.76 -1.54 12.58
C ASP A 195 26.21 -0.63 11.41
N PRO A 196 25.40 0.37 10.99
CA PRO A 196 25.73 1.27 9.89
C PRO A 196 26.80 2.32 10.25
N CYS A 197 27.00 2.60 11.54
CA CYS A 197 27.94 3.62 12.01
C CYS A 197 28.37 3.36 13.47
N VAL A 198 29.47 2.61 13.62
CA VAL A 198 30.04 2.27 14.93
C VAL A 198 30.42 3.55 15.69
N GLY A 199 30.14 3.59 17.00
CA GLY A 199 30.43 4.74 17.87
C GLY A 199 29.40 5.88 17.78
N THR A 200 28.43 5.79 16.88
CA THR A 200 27.29 6.72 16.83
C THR A 200 26.09 6.11 17.56
N TYR A 201 25.46 6.87 18.44
CA TYR A 201 24.23 6.44 19.09
C TYR A 201 23.08 6.56 18.09
N LYS A 202 22.44 5.44 17.76
CA LYS A 202 21.41 5.37 16.72
C LYS A 202 20.01 5.35 17.33
N TYR A 203 19.02 5.62 16.51
CA TYR A 203 17.61 5.42 16.81
C TYR A 203 16.92 4.75 15.63
N LEU A 204 15.76 4.17 15.93
CA LEU A 204 14.83 3.61 14.97
C LEU A 204 13.73 4.65 14.74
N ASP A 205 13.45 5.01 13.50
CA ASP A 205 12.37 5.95 13.18
C ASP A 205 11.50 5.36 12.07
N VAL A 206 10.22 5.13 12.35
CA VAL A 206 9.27 4.48 11.44
C VAL A 206 8.08 5.38 11.21
N THR A 207 7.68 5.48 9.94
CA THR A 207 6.39 6.06 9.53
C THR A 207 5.57 4.98 8.85
N TYR A 208 4.34 4.78 9.30
CA TYR A 208 3.44 3.75 8.77
C TYR A 208 2.00 4.27 8.72
N ILE A 209 1.16 3.59 7.94
CA ILE A 209 -0.29 3.81 7.86
C ILE A 209 -1.04 2.54 8.25
N CYS A 210 -2.31 2.69 8.58
CA CYS A 210 -3.22 1.57 8.79
C CYS A 210 -4.15 1.43 7.59
N LEU A 211 -3.92 0.39 6.80
CA LEU A 211 -4.74 0.10 5.62
C LEU A 211 -6.01 -0.67 6.03
N PRO A 212 -7.19 -0.31 5.50
CA PRO A 212 -8.44 -1.03 5.73
C PRO A 212 -8.49 -2.33 4.94
N ALA A 213 -7.67 -3.29 5.35
CA ALA A 213 -7.49 -4.57 4.71
C ALA A 213 -7.87 -5.72 5.64
N LYS A 214 -8.38 -6.79 5.04
CA LYS A 214 -8.51 -8.11 5.68
C LYS A 214 -7.35 -9.00 5.24
N THR A 215 -6.96 -9.92 6.11
CA THR A 215 -5.90 -10.90 5.82
C THR A 215 -6.52 -12.28 5.59
N SER A 216 -6.22 -12.88 4.43
CA SER A 216 -6.51 -14.27 4.12
C SER A 216 -5.28 -15.13 4.40
N ILE A 217 -5.48 -16.30 5.00
CA ILE A 217 -4.43 -17.27 5.29
C ILE A 217 -4.75 -18.58 4.56
N THR A 218 -3.76 -19.09 3.82
CA THR A 218 -3.83 -20.38 3.14
C THR A 218 -2.63 -21.23 3.54
N CYS A 219 -2.85 -22.32 4.27
CA CYS A 219 -1.76 -23.21 4.68
C CYS A 219 -1.14 -23.94 3.47
N GLU A 220 0.14 -24.27 3.55
CA GLU A 220 0.85 -25.00 2.49
C GLU A 220 0.12 -26.31 2.12
N GLY A 221 -0.06 -26.51 0.81
CA GLY A 221 -0.83 -27.62 0.21
C GLY A 221 -2.33 -27.33 0.02
N SER A 222 -2.82 -26.18 0.48
CA SER A 222 -4.22 -25.75 0.33
C SER A 222 -4.38 -24.61 -0.68
N THR A 223 -5.62 -24.32 -1.05
CA THR A 223 -6.02 -23.14 -1.83
C THR A 223 -7.14 -22.39 -1.11
N SER A 224 -7.27 -21.10 -1.36
CA SER A 224 -8.40 -20.28 -0.89
C SER A 224 -8.88 -19.33 -1.97
N SER A 225 -10.13 -18.88 -1.88
CA SER A 225 -10.70 -17.89 -2.79
C SER A 225 -10.77 -16.54 -2.09
N LEU A 226 -10.22 -15.50 -2.73
CA LEU A 226 -10.54 -14.11 -2.40
C LEU A 226 -11.76 -13.72 -3.23
N ASP A 227 -12.76 -13.14 -2.59
CA ASP A 227 -14.01 -12.73 -3.23
C ASP A 227 -14.46 -11.36 -2.70
N CYS A 228 -14.81 -10.48 -3.63
CA CYS A 228 -15.32 -9.13 -3.42
C CYS A 228 -16.73 -8.93 -3.99
N GLY A 229 -17.38 -9.99 -4.50
CA GLY A 229 -18.72 -9.94 -5.07
C GLY A 229 -18.79 -8.99 -6.25
N LYS A 230 -19.46 -7.84 -6.07
CA LYS A 230 -19.59 -6.79 -7.11
C LYS A 230 -18.39 -5.83 -7.17
N GLY A 231 -17.50 -5.89 -6.19
CA GLY A 231 -16.28 -5.09 -6.16
C GLY A 231 -15.10 -5.78 -6.83
N VAL A 232 -13.94 -5.14 -6.73
CA VAL A 232 -12.64 -5.65 -7.19
C VAL A 232 -11.64 -5.76 -6.05
N ILE A 233 -10.75 -6.73 -6.14
CA ILE A 233 -9.70 -7.01 -5.16
C ILE A 233 -8.55 -6.03 -5.37
N LYS A 234 -8.09 -5.40 -4.28
CA LYS A 234 -6.83 -4.67 -4.21
C LYS A 234 -5.90 -5.33 -3.20
N VAL A 235 -4.72 -5.75 -3.64
CA VAL A 235 -3.76 -6.47 -2.82
C VAL A 235 -2.71 -5.50 -2.28
N PHE A 236 -2.54 -5.48 -0.96
CA PHE A 236 -1.56 -4.62 -0.29
C PHE A 236 -0.27 -5.34 0.05
N HIS A 237 -0.38 -6.56 0.55
CA HIS A 237 0.75 -7.37 0.97
C HIS A 237 0.46 -8.84 0.69
N ALA A 238 1.50 -9.60 0.34
CA ALA A 238 1.42 -11.05 0.34
C ALA A 238 2.80 -11.67 0.60
N ASN A 239 2.81 -12.80 1.31
CA ASN A 239 4.04 -13.54 1.60
C ASN A 239 3.74 -15.04 1.68
N TYR A 240 4.51 -15.84 0.95
CA TYR A 240 4.49 -17.29 1.06
C TYR A 240 5.70 -17.72 1.88
N GLY A 241 5.47 -18.18 3.11
CA GLY A 241 6.53 -18.44 4.05
C GLY A 241 6.00 -18.70 5.45
N ARG A 242 6.66 -18.13 6.46
CA ARG A 242 6.24 -18.21 7.87
C ARG A 242 6.78 -17.01 8.63
N ARG A 243 5.88 -16.22 9.22
CA ARG A 243 6.19 -15.02 10.01
C ARG A 243 5.78 -15.11 11.49
N ASP A 244 5.24 -16.26 11.91
CA ASP A 244 4.85 -16.57 13.29
C ASP A 244 4.76 -18.10 13.52
N GLY A 245 4.66 -18.49 14.80
CA GLY A 245 4.60 -19.90 15.22
C GLY A 245 3.19 -20.47 15.42
N SER A 246 2.13 -19.67 15.32
CA SER A 246 0.76 -20.07 15.65
C SER A 246 -0.11 -20.33 14.41
N THR A 247 0.14 -19.62 13.32
CA THR A 247 -0.57 -19.74 12.05
C THR A 247 -0.24 -21.08 11.39
N CYS A 248 -1.29 -21.80 10.95
CA CYS A 248 -1.16 -23.11 10.30
C CYS A 248 -0.29 -24.11 11.10
N SER A 249 -0.44 -24.15 12.43
CA SER A 249 0.44 -24.90 13.34
C SER A 249 -0.09 -26.27 13.78
N ALA A 250 -1.38 -26.54 13.56
CA ALA A 250 -2.03 -27.76 14.07
C ALA A 250 -1.32 -29.04 13.57
N GLY A 251 -0.79 -29.83 14.50
CA GLY A 251 -0.11 -31.10 14.21
C GLY A 251 1.24 -30.96 13.49
N ARG A 252 1.89 -29.79 13.56
CA ARG A 252 3.16 -29.51 12.87
C ARG A 252 4.32 -29.31 13.84
N HIS A 253 5.53 -29.66 13.41
CA HIS A 253 6.75 -29.49 14.19
C HIS A 253 7.76 -28.54 13.51
N GLU A 254 7.57 -28.26 12.23
CA GLU A 254 8.42 -27.46 11.34
C GLU A 254 8.12 -25.95 11.45
N LEU A 255 7.96 -25.44 12.68
CA LEU A 255 7.42 -24.10 12.97
C LEU A 255 8.46 -23.09 13.48
N SER A 256 9.71 -23.53 13.67
CA SER A 256 10.77 -22.75 14.33
C SER A 256 11.25 -21.56 13.49
N ASN A 257 11.31 -21.70 12.16
CA ASN A 257 11.72 -20.61 11.28
C ASN A 257 10.57 -19.65 10.99
N GLN A 258 10.50 -18.58 11.78
CA GLN A 258 9.53 -17.49 11.64
C GLN A 258 10.07 -16.29 10.85
N ASN A 259 11.25 -16.44 10.25
CA ASN A 259 11.90 -15.45 9.40
C ASN A 259 11.89 -15.91 7.94
N CYS A 260 10.85 -16.64 7.55
CA CYS A 260 10.72 -17.17 6.21
C CYS A 260 9.87 -16.24 5.35
N LEU A 261 10.56 -15.49 4.49
CA LEU A 261 9.99 -14.44 3.66
C LEU A 261 10.25 -14.74 2.18
N GLN A 262 9.25 -14.53 1.33
CA GLN A 262 9.38 -14.66 -0.12
C GLN A 262 8.99 -13.33 -0.81
N PRO A 263 9.98 -12.47 -1.13
CA PRO A 263 9.70 -11.14 -1.72
C PRO A 263 8.90 -11.18 -3.01
N LYS A 264 8.97 -12.27 -3.79
CA LYS A 264 8.25 -12.42 -5.06
C LYS A 264 6.74 -12.65 -4.90
N THR A 265 6.27 -13.01 -3.71
CA THR A 265 4.88 -13.43 -3.51
C THR A 265 3.90 -12.31 -3.84
N LEU A 266 4.19 -11.06 -3.43
CA LEU A 266 3.31 -9.92 -3.68
C LEU A 266 3.02 -9.72 -5.17
N ASP A 267 4.07 -9.70 -6.00
CA ASP A 267 3.91 -9.43 -7.43
C ASP A 267 3.10 -10.52 -8.13
N VAL A 268 3.34 -11.77 -7.77
CA VAL A 268 2.62 -12.92 -8.32
C VAL A 268 1.15 -12.91 -7.88
N VAL A 269 0.86 -12.66 -6.60
CA VAL A 269 -0.53 -12.58 -6.11
C VAL A 269 -1.26 -11.39 -6.73
N LYS A 270 -0.59 -10.24 -6.92
CA LYS A 270 -1.15 -9.10 -7.66
C LYS A 270 -1.51 -9.49 -9.09
N GLN A 271 -0.64 -10.20 -9.81
CA GLN A 271 -0.95 -10.67 -11.17
C GLN A 271 -2.19 -11.58 -11.20
N TRP A 272 -2.42 -12.37 -10.16
CA TRP A 272 -3.58 -13.24 -10.09
C TRP A 272 -4.87 -12.52 -9.70
N CYS A 273 -4.80 -11.56 -8.79
CA CYS A 273 -5.97 -11.08 -8.05
C CYS A 273 -6.30 -9.61 -8.26
N GLU A 274 -5.30 -8.75 -8.52
CA GLU A 274 -5.51 -7.31 -8.60
C GLU A 274 -6.55 -6.97 -9.67
N GLY A 275 -7.55 -6.17 -9.29
CA GLY A 275 -8.62 -5.73 -10.19
C GLY A 275 -9.69 -6.79 -10.53
N LYS A 276 -9.58 -8.03 -10.03
CA LYS A 276 -10.61 -9.06 -10.23
C LYS A 276 -11.64 -9.06 -9.10
N SER A 277 -12.87 -9.47 -9.38
CA SER A 277 -13.89 -9.66 -8.34
C SER A 277 -13.65 -10.90 -7.49
N GLN A 278 -13.07 -11.94 -8.10
CA GLN A 278 -12.72 -13.19 -7.45
C GLN A 278 -11.38 -13.71 -7.97
N CYS A 279 -10.56 -14.29 -7.09
CA CYS A 279 -9.35 -15.01 -7.47
C CYS A 279 -9.09 -16.18 -6.53
N THR A 280 -8.43 -17.22 -7.02
CA THR A 280 -7.93 -18.31 -6.18
C THR A 280 -6.45 -18.09 -5.89
N VAL A 281 -6.06 -18.23 -4.62
CA VAL A 281 -4.68 -18.11 -4.15
C VAL A 281 -4.23 -19.41 -3.48
N GLY A 282 -2.96 -19.74 -3.63
CA GLY A 282 -2.36 -20.97 -3.11
C GLY A 282 -0.87 -21.02 -3.41
N LEU A 283 -0.28 -22.22 -3.36
CA LEU A 283 1.10 -22.44 -3.78
C LEU A 283 1.26 -22.20 -5.29
N ASP A 284 2.35 -21.54 -5.68
CA ASP A 284 2.77 -21.43 -7.06
C ASP A 284 4.26 -21.76 -7.24
N PRO A 285 4.64 -22.44 -8.34
CA PRO A 285 6.03 -22.81 -8.61
C PRO A 285 7.01 -21.62 -8.64
N VAL A 286 6.58 -20.43 -9.05
CA VAL A 286 7.39 -19.21 -9.13
C VAL A 286 7.87 -18.75 -7.76
N PHE A 287 7.14 -19.09 -6.68
CA PHE A 287 7.60 -18.81 -5.32
C PHE A 287 8.88 -19.59 -4.98
N GLY A 288 9.04 -20.80 -5.51
CA GLY A 288 10.05 -21.75 -5.03
C GLY A 288 9.86 -22.09 -3.54
N ASP A 289 10.90 -22.65 -2.91
CA ASP A 289 10.93 -22.88 -1.47
C ASP A 289 11.84 -21.84 -0.78
N PRO A 290 11.28 -20.82 -0.11
CA PRO A 290 12.07 -19.80 0.58
C PRO A 290 12.78 -20.31 1.84
N CYS A 291 12.33 -21.44 2.41
CA CYS A 291 12.84 -21.95 3.67
C CYS A 291 12.61 -23.46 3.80
N TYR A 292 13.49 -24.25 3.20
CA TYR A 292 13.42 -25.71 3.24
C TYR A 292 13.30 -26.25 4.67
N GLY A 293 12.44 -27.25 4.86
CA GLY A 293 12.18 -27.87 6.17
C GLY A 293 11.31 -27.04 7.11
N THR A 294 10.71 -25.95 6.62
CA THR A 294 9.72 -25.14 7.35
C THR A 294 8.35 -25.32 6.69
N TYR A 295 7.32 -25.61 7.49
CA TYR A 295 5.94 -25.66 6.99
C TYR A 295 5.45 -24.23 6.77
N LYS A 296 4.96 -23.91 5.58
CA LYS A 296 4.65 -22.52 5.18
C LYS A 296 3.16 -22.25 5.14
N TYR A 297 2.81 -20.98 4.94
CA TYR A 297 1.49 -20.51 4.58
C TYR A 297 1.61 -19.29 3.67
N LEU A 298 0.61 -19.11 2.82
CA LEU A 298 0.41 -17.88 2.08
C LEU A 298 -0.48 -16.97 2.91
N GLU A 299 0.00 -15.78 3.22
CA GLU A 299 -0.79 -14.69 3.77
C GLU A 299 -1.02 -13.63 2.70
N VAL A 300 -2.25 -13.14 2.56
CA VAL A 300 -2.62 -12.09 1.60
C VAL A 300 -3.47 -11.04 2.31
N SER A 301 -2.97 -9.81 2.39
CA SER A 301 -3.73 -8.66 2.89
C SER A 301 -4.32 -7.89 1.73
N TYR A 302 -5.65 -7.79 1.70
CA TYR A 302 -6.39 -7.22 0.59
C TYR A 302 -7.64 -6.48 1.05
N THR A 303 -8.18 -5.63 0.19
CA THR A 303 -9.48 -5.00 0.39
C THR A 303 -10.34 -5.14 -0.87
N CYS A 304 -11.63 -4.87 -0.70
CA CYS A 304 -12.61 -4.91 -1.78
C CYS A 304 -13.06 -3.49 -2.10
N LEU A 305 -12.85 -3.09 -3.35
CA LEU A 305 -13.17 -1.76 -3.84
C LEU A 305 -14.42 -1.79 -4.72
N GLY A 306 -15.25 -0.74 -4.68
CA GLY A 306 -16.37 -0.58 -5.63
C GLY A 306 -17.57 -1.52 -5.43
N GLY A 307 -17.61 -2.31 -4.35
CA GLY A 307 -18.84 -2.97 -3.93
C GLY A 307 -19.78 -1.94 -3.30
N SER A 308 -20.98 -1.72 -3.84
CA SER A 308 -22.06 -1.13 -3.02
C SER A 308 -22.18 -1.98 -1.75
N PRO A 309 -22.35 -1.37 -0.56
CA PRO A 309 -22.83 -2.11 0.59
C PRO A 309 -24.13 -2.79 0.15
N THR A 310 -24.19 -4.11 0.28
CA THR A 310 -25.46 -4.81 0.14
C THR A 310 -26.40 -4.21 1.18
N VAL A 311 -27.42 -3.51 0.70
CA VAL A 311 -28.57 -2.99 1.46
C VAL A 311 -29.17 -4.11 2.30
#